data_AF-A0A1H8WHW5-F1
#
_entry.id   AF-A0A1H8WHW5-F1
#
_cell.length_a   1.000
_cell.length_b   1.000
_cell.length_c   1.000
_cell.angle_alpha   90.00
_cell.angle_beta   90.00
_cell.angle_gamma   90.00
#
_symmetry.space_group_name_H-M   'P 1'
#
loop_
_entity.id
_entity.type
_entity.pdbx_description
1 polymer ?
#
loop_
_entity_poly.entity_id
_entity_poly.type
_entity_poly.pdbx_seq_one_letter_code
_entity_poly.pdbx_strand_id
1 'polypeptide(L)'
;MTLGNIAYLEEHGPAPVAELPHEITTPQRAAGLSCLTLYAGRGPAERVGGRLSPIAYLDAEHDPVAVIRALIEVNPKLTEYKSRRGLRRVLGNQGQQWGKAASTVLDEYYEPSDHDPDHREAAETRDCPFCGETVTKGGLPDHLTGCPET
;
A
#
# COMPACT_ATOMS: atom_id res chain seq x y z
N MET A 1 26.47 3.53 25.24
CA MET A 1 25.39 3.85 24.29
C MET A 1 24.28 2.82 24.49
N THR A 2 23.09 3.27 24.89
CA THR A 2 21.94 2.37 25.10
C THR A 2 21.37 1.96 23.74
N LEU A 3 21.78 0.77 23.28
CA LEU A 3 21.19 0.07 22.14
C LEU A 3 19.83 -0.57 22.50
N GLY A 4 19.19 -0.12 23.59
CA GLY A 4 17.97 -0.73 24.13
C GLY A 4 16.82 -0.79 23.13
N ASN A 5 16.68 0.20 22.24
CA ASN A 5 15.67 0.15 21.18
C ASN A 5 16.00 -0.87 20.08
N ILE A 6 17.29 -1.06 19.77
CA ILE A 6 17.71 -2.05 18.76
C ILE A 6 17.49 -3.44 19.33
N ALA A 7 17.98 -3.72 20.54
CA ALA A 7 17.75 -4.99 21.22
C ALA A 7 16.26 -5.29 21.40
N TYR A 8 15.44 -4.28 21.71
CA TYR A 8 13.98 -4.44 21.79
C TYR A 8 13.39 -4.87 20.45
N LEU A 9 13.78 -4.23 19.34
CA LEU A 9 13.32 -4.56 18.01
C LEU A 9 13.83 -5.93 17.54
N GLU A 10 15.06 -6.32 17.87
CA GLU A 10 15.60 -7.66 17.59
C GLU A 10 14.77 -8.75 18.28
N GLU A 11 14.30 -8.51 19.52
CA GLU A 11 13.54 -9.47 20.32
C GLU A 11 12.04 -9.50 19.95
N HIS A 12 11.44 -8.34 19.66
CA HIS A 12 9.98 -8.20 19.52
C HIS A 12 9.53 -8.01 18.06
N GLY A 13 10.47 -7.77 17.13
CA GLY A 13 10.18 -7.43 15.74
C GLY A 13 9.77 -5.95 15.56
N PRO A 14 9.17 -5.60 14.40
CA PRO A 14 8.67 -4.26 14.14
C PRO A 14 7.58 -3.85 15.14
N ALA A 15 7.71 -2.65 15.72
CA ALA A 15 6.82 -2.19 16.79
C ALA A 15 6.47 -0.71 16.65
N PRO A 16 5.35 -0.23 17.23
CA PRO A 16 5.06 1.19 17.32
C PRO A 16 6.19 1.96 17.98
N VAL A 17 6.51 3.15 17.47
CA VAL A 17 7.54 4.03 18.09
C VAL A 17 7.20 4.35 19.56
N ALA A 18 5.91 4.37 19.91
CA ALA A 18 5.46 4.63 21.28
C ALA A 18 5.75 3.50 22.27
N GLU A 19 6.05 2.30 21.79
CA GLU A 19 6.39 1.12 22.62
C GLU A 19 7.89 0.97 22.85
N LEU A 20 8.72 1.75 22.14
CA LEU A 20 10.16 1.68 22.29
C LEU A 20 10.59 2.10 23.70
N PRO A 21 11.57 1.40 24.32
CA PRO A 21 12.04 1.72 25.67
C PRO A 21 12.60 3.14 25.82
N HIS A 22 13.14 3.71 24.74
CA HIS A 22 13.82 4.99 24.73
C HIS A 22 13.49 5.80 23.47
N GLU A 23 13.77 7.10 23.51
CA GLU A 23 13.75 7.93 22.30
C GLU A 23 14.78 7.45 21.26
N ILE A 24 14.39 7.50 19.99
CA ILE A 24 15.27 7.10 18.88
C ILE A 24 16.36 8.14 18.70
N THR A 25 17.62 7.70 18.79
CA THR A 25 18.80 8.58 18.68
C THR A 25 19.48 8.47 17.31
N THR A 26 20.27 9.48 16.93
CA THR A 26 21.06 9.46 15.68
C THR A 26 21.97 8.24 15.54
N PRO A 27 22.70 7.79 16.59
CA PRO A 27 23.50 6.57 16.52
C PRO A 27 22.67 5.32 16.21
N GLN A 28 21.46 5.19 16.76
CA GLN A 28 20.58 4.06 16.46
C GLN A 28 20.11 4.09 15.00
N ARG A 29 19.80 5.28 14.46
CA ARG A 29 19.47 5.42 13.03
C ARG A 29 20.63 5.02 12.14
N ALA A 30 21.85 5.43 12.49
CA ALA A 30 23.07 5.03 11.78
C ALA A 30 23.33 3.52 11.85
N ALA A 31 22.83 2.85 12.90
CA ALA A 31 22.91 1.41 13.07
C ALA A 31 21.76 0.63 12.39
N GLY A 32 20.90 1.30 11.61
CA GLY A 32 19.87 0.64 10.81
C GLY A 32 18.45 0.70 11.38
N LEU A 33 18.24 1.39 12.52
CA LEU A 33 16.89 1.63 13.04
C LEU A 33 16.18 2.69 12.18
N SER A 34 15.10 2.27 11.53
CA SER A 34 14.25 3.09 10.67
C SER A 34 12.82 3.15 11.19
N CYS A 35 12.03 4.08 10.64
CA CYS A 35 10.61 4.18 10.96
C CYS A 35 9.78 4.33 9.68
N LEU A 36 8.78 3.47 9.52
CA LEU A 36 7.78 3.63 8.49
C LEU A 36 6.71 4.59 8.99
N THR A 37 6.62 5.76 8.35
CA THR A 37 5.62 6.78 8.65
C THR A 37 4.78 7.03 7.41
N LEU A 38 3.47 6.82 7.50
CA LEU A 38 2.56 7.21 6.43
C LEU A 38 2.10 8.65 6.63
N TYR A 39 2.63 9.52 5.78
CA TYR A 39 2.07 10.85 5.60
C TYR A 39 0.85 10.75 4.70
N ALA A 40 -0.30 11.02 5.29
CA ALA A 40 -1.54 11.13 4.57
C ALA A 40 -1.53 12.46 3.77
N GLY A 41 -0.96 12.41 2.56
CA GLY A 41 -1.16 13.42 1.52
C GLY A 41 -0.58 14.82 1.75
N ARG A 42 -0.58 15.62 0.67
CA ARG A 42 -0.18 17.03 0.64
C ARG A 42 -1.45 17.89 0.69
N GLY A 43 -1.99 18.13 1.88
CA GLY A 43 -3.12 19.05 2.05
C GLY A 43 -3.93 18.82 3.34
N PRO A 44 -4.72 19.82 3.78
CA PRO A 44 -5.44 19.80 5.05
C PRO A 44 -6.62 18.81 5.13
N ALA A 45 -6.93 18.06 4.06
CA ALA A 45 -8.15 17.26 3.93
C ALA A 45 -7.96 15.72 3.95
N GLU A 46 -6.74 15.19 3.88
CA GLU A 46 -6.55 13.73 3.84
C GLU A 46 -5.87 13.25 5.10
N ARG A 47 -6.62 13.13 6.19
CA ARG A 47 -6.23 12.32 7.35
C ARG A 47 -6.82 10.93 7.11
N VAL A 48 -5.99 9.92 6.93
CA VAL A 48 -6.48 8.53 6.96
C VAL A 48 -6.90 8.23 8.39
N GLY A 49 -8.15 8.54 8.74
CA GLY A 49 -8.72 8.25 10.06
C GLY A 49 -8.07 8.92 11.28
N GLY A 50 -7.07 9.81 11.10
CA GLY A 50 -6.40 10.51 12.20
C GLY A 50 -4.87 10.47 12.12
N ARG A 51 -4.21 10.65 13.26
CA ARG A 51 -2.76 10.50 13.41
C ARG A 51 -2.42 9.01 13.43
N LEU A 52 -1.63 8.56 12.47
CA LEU A 52 -1.14 7.18 12.43
C LEU A 52 0.08 7.04 13.34
N SER A 53 0.19 5.90 14.01
CA SER A 53 1.35 5.53 14.80
C SER A 53 2.45 5.01 13.86
N PRO A 54 3.63 5.63 13.83
CA PRO A 54 4.75 5.12 13.04
C PRO A 54 5.25 3.78 13.61
N ILE A 55 5.74 2.91 12.73
CA ILE A 55 6.34 1.63 13.10
C ILE A 55 7.85 1.72 12.98
N ALA A 56 8.56 1.44 14.06
CA ALA A 56 10.00 1.28 14.10
C ALA A 56 10.41 -0.14 13.68
N TYR A 57 11.51 -0.25 12.95
CA TYR A 57 12.03 -1.53 12.46
C TYR A 57 13.55 -1.43 12.18
N LEU A 58 14.22 -2.58 12.05
CA LEU A 58 15.61 -2.67 11.65
C LEU A 58 15.70 -2.97 10.14
N ASP A 59 16.29 -2.05 9.36
CA ASP A 59 16.20 -2.05 7.90
C ASP A 59 16.86 -3.27 7.24
N ALA A 60 17.91 -3.81 7.87
CA ALA A 60 18.63 -4.98 7.37
C ALA A 60 18.05 -6.31 7.85
N GLU A 61 17.19 -6.32 8.87
CA GLU A 61 16.76 -7.54 9.57
C GLU A 61 15.28 -7.83 9.42
N HIS A 62 14.44 -6.80 9.42
CA HIS A 62 12.99 -6.98 9.42
C HIS A 62 12.44 -7.03 8.00
N ASP A 63 11.72 -8.11 7.69
CA ASP A 63 10.99 -8.25 6.42
C ASP A 63 9.95 -7.13 6.27
N PRO A 64 9.93 -6.38 5.14
CA PRO A 64 8.89 -5.43 4.83
C PRO A 64 7.46 -5.95 5.03
N VAL A 65 7.18 -7.23 4.81
CA VAL A 65 5.86 -7.85 5.09
C VAL A 65 5.49 -7.73 6.57
N ALA A 66 6.41 -8.04 7.48
CA ALA A 66 6.19 -7.93 8.92
C ALA A 66 5.95 -6.48 9.35
N VAL A 67 6.69 -5.53 8.77
CA VAL A 67 6.52 -4.09 9.06
C VAL A 67 5.15 -3.58 8.60
N ILE A 68 4.70 -3.98 7.40
CA ILE A 68 3.36 -3.60 6.90
C ILE A 68 2.26 -4.23 7.73
N ARG A 69 2.41 -5.49 8.16
CA ARG A 69 1.43 -6.14 9.02
C ARG A 69 1.30 -5.40 10.37
N ALA A 70 2.42 -5.14 11.05
CA ALA A 70 2.43 -4.35 12.28
C ALA A 70 1.81 -2.96 12.11
N LEU A 71 2.05 -2.31 10.97
CA LEU A 71 1.45 -1.01 10.65
C LEU A 71 -0.09 -1.09 10.58
N ILE A 72 -0.64 -2.10 9.92
CA ILE A 72 -2.09 -2.27 9.76
C ILE A 72 -2.73 -2.65 11.10
N GLU A 73 -2.13 -3.57 11.85
CA GLU A 73 -2.62 -4.01 13.17
C GLU A 73 -2.71 -2.84 14.16
N VAL A 74 -1.71 -1.98 14.18
CA VAL A 74 -1.65 -0.80 15.07
C VAL A 74 -2.56 0.32 14.59
N ASN A 75 -2.88 0.35 13.30
CA ASN A 75 -3.68 1.39 12.67
C ASN A 75 -4.85 0.80 11.86
N PRO A 76 -5.85 0.16 12.50
CA PRO A 76 -6.95 -0.53 11.80
C PRO A 76 -7.75 0.41 10.89
N LYS A 77 -7.78 1.70 11.22
CA LYS A 77 -8.35 2.77 10.38
C LYS A 77 -7.80 2.82 8.95
N LEU A 78 -6.60 2.29 8.70
CA LEU A 78 -6.05 2.20 7.36
C LEU A 78 -6.91 1.33 6.45
N THR A 79 -7.40 0.19 6.95
CA THR A 79 -8.22 -0.75 6.18
C THR A 79 -9.71 -0.40 6.26
N GLU A 80 -10.16 0.24 7.34
CA GLU A 80 -11.53 0.72 7.46
C GLU A 80 -11.87 1.86 6.48
N TYR A 81 -10.93 2.79 6.23
CA TYR A 81 -11.20 4.03 5.49
C TYR A 81 -10.53 4.12 4.11
N LYS A 82 -9.64 3.19 3.73
CA LYS A 82 -9.08 3.16 2.38
C LYS A 82 -9.44 1.87 1.67
N SER A 83 -9.56 1.97 0.36
CA SER A 83 -9.60 0.78 -0.48
C SER A 83 -8.23 0.11 -0.54
N ARG A 84 -8.23 -1.21 -0.77
CA ARG A 84 -7.01 -2.00 -1.03
C ARG A 84 -6.08 -1.35 -2.04
N ARG A 85 -6.60 -0.93 -3.20
CA ARG A 85 -5.83 -0.24 -4.25
C ARG A 85 -5.25 1.08 -3.76
N GLY A 86 -6.04 1.86 -3.02
CA GLY A 86 -5.60 3.13 -2.46
C GLY A 86 -4.45 2.95 -1.46
N LEU A 87 -4.57 1.98 -0.56
CA LEU A 87 -3.55 1.69 0.45
C LEU A 87 -2.27 1.12 -0.19
N ARG A 88 -2.38 0.18 -1.14
CA ARG A 88 -1.24 -0.33 -1.93
C ARG A 88 -0.49 0.80 -2.64
N ARG A 89 -1.20 1.76 -3.23
CA ARG A 89 -0.59 2.91 -3.90
C ARG A 89 0.14 3.82 -2.92
N VAL A 90 -0.48 4.14 -1.78
CA VAL A 90 0.14 4.99 -0.75
C VAL A 90 1.42 4.35 -0.21
N LEU A 91 1.38 3.04 0.07
CA LEU A 91 2.54 2.27 0.53
C LEU A 91 3.62 2.20 -0.54
N GLY A 92 3.27 1.90 -1.80
CA GLY A 92 4.21 1.88 -2.91
C GLY A 92 4.92 3.21 -3.17
N ASN A 93 4.27 4.35 -2.91
CA ASN A 93 4.89 5.67 -3.00
C ASN A 93 5.99 5.90 -1.96
N GLN A 94 6.04 5.13 -0.87
CA GLN A 94 7.12 5.17 0.12
C GLN A 94 8.36 4.37 -0.35
N GLY A 95 8.20 3.54 -1.39
CA GLY A 95 9.25 2.64 -1.88
C GLY A 95 8.68 1.34 -2.46
N GLN A 96 9.38 0.79 -3.45
CA GLN A 96 8.94 -0.41 -4.17
C GLN A 96 8.73 -1.61 -3.22
N GLN A 97 9.60 -1.77 -2.22
CA GLN A 97 9.50 -2.86 -1.24
C GLN A 97 8.19 -2.83 -0.45
N TRP A 98 7.72 -1.63 -0.08
CA TRP A 98 6.46 -1.45 0.64
C TRP A 98 5.25 -1.76 -0.25
N GLY A 99 5.30 -1.40 -1.53
CA GLY A 99 4.24 -1.75 -2.48
C GLY A 99 4.12 -3.25 -2.71
N LYS A 100 5.25 -3.97 -2.74
CA LYS A 100 5.28 -5.44 -2.84
C LYS A 100 4.73 -6.08 -1.56
N ALA A 101 5.27 -5.71 -0.40
CA ALA A 101 4.81 -6.20 0.90
C ALA A 101 3.31 -5.92 1.14
N ALA A 102 2.83 -4.73 0.77
CA ALA A 102 1.42 -4.40 0.82
C ALA A 102 0.55 -5.31 -0.05
N SER A 103 1.06 -5.73 -1.21
CA SER A 103 0.28 -6.64 -2.08
C SER A 103 0.04 -7.96 -1.36
N THR A 104 1.07 -8.52 -0.71
CA THR A 104 0.99 -9.74 0.10
C THR A 104 0.09 -9.59 1.31
N VAL A 105 0.26 -8.53 2.11
CA VAL A 105 -0.46 -8.39 3.38
C VAL A 105 -1.93 -8.04 3.17
N LEU A 106 -2.26 -7.19 2.18
CA LEU A 106 -3.64 -6.70 2.02
C LEU A 106 -4.62 -7.79 1.56
N ASP A 107 -4.15 -8.93 1.05
CA ASP A 107 -5.00 -10.11 0.82
C ASP A 107 -5.62 -10.65 2.12
N GLU A 108 -4.97 -10.44 3.27
CA GLU A 108 -5.44 -10.91 4.58
C GLU A 108 -6.59 -10.03 5.14
N TYR A 109 -6.68 -8.77 4.70
CA TYR A 109 -7.56 -7.75 5.30
C TYR A 109 -8.74 -7.33 4.43
N TYR A 110 -8.73 -7.70 3.16
CA TYR A 110 -9.81 -7.38 2.23
C TYR A 110 -10.28 -8.69 1.62
N GLU A 111 -11.60 -8.87 1.56
CA GLU A 111 -12.15 -9.96 0.77
C GLU A 111 -11.64 -9.84 -0.67
N PRO A 112 -11.40 -10.97 -1.36
CA PRO A 112 -11.16 -10.98 -2.78
C PRO A 112 -12.33 -10.26 -3.45
N SER A 113 -12.12 -9.01 -3.84
CA SER A 113 -13.08 -8.33 -4.69
C SER A 113 -13.07 -9.08 -6.02
N ASP A 114 -14.25 -9.43 -6.57
CA ASP A 114 -14.39 -10.06 -7.90
C ASP A 114 -13.67 -9.27 -9.03
N HIS A 115 -13.22 -8.04 -8.73
CA HIS A 115 -12.21 -7.30 -9.46
C HIS A 115 -10.79 -7.51 -8.90
N ASP A 116 -10.25 -8.71 -9.07
CA ASP A 116 -8.81 -8.95 -8.94
C ASP A 116 -8.10 -8.32 -10.16
N PRO A 117 -7.14 -7.39 -10.00
CA PRO A 117 -6.39 -6.83 -11.13
C PRO A 117 -5.39 -7.81 -11.76
N ASP A 118 -5.15 -9.00 -11.18
CA ASP A 118 -4.38 -10.07 -11.80
C ASP A 118 -5.25 -10.97 -12.71
N HIS A 119 -6.58 -10.83 -12.64
CA HIS A 119 -7.40 -11.02 -13.81
C HIS A 119 -7.16 -9.83 -14.74
N ARG A 120 -6.19 -10.00 -15.64
CA ARG A 120 -6.10 -9.28 -16.92
C ARG A 120 -7.53 -8.98 -17.35
N GLU A 121 -7.95 -7.70 -17.21
CA GLU A 121 -9.33 -7.27 -17.50
C GLU A 121 -9.75 -8.03 -18.74
N ALA A 122 -10.73 -8.93 -18.62
CA ALA A 122 -11.38 -9.47 -19.81
C ALA A 122 -11.85 -8.22 -20.52
N ALA A 123 -11.12 -7.82 -21.57
CA ALA A 123 -11.18 -6.47 -22.11
C ALA A 123 -12.64 -6.19 -22.36
N GLU A 124 -13.26 -5.31 -21.55
CA GLU A 124 -14.70 -5.13 -21.62
C GLU A 124 -15.01 -4.79 -23.08
N THR A 125 -15.71 -5.68 -23.77
CA THR A 125 -16.05 -5.46 -25.17
C THR A 125 -17.39 -4.77 -25.27
N ARG A 126 -17.57 -3.98 -26.31
CA ARG A 126 -18.83 -3.33 -26.67
C ARG A 126 -19.06 -3.54 -28.15
N ASP A 127 -20.31 -3.78 -28.52
CA ASP A 127 -20.67 -3.89 -29.92
C ASP A 127 -20.84 -2.49 -30.51
N CYS A 128 -20.29 -2.29 -31.71
CA CYS A 128 -20.50 -1.08 -32.48
C CYS A 128 -21.99 -0.94 -32.83
N PRO A 129 -22.65 0.19 -32.52
CA PRO A 129 -24.08 0.35 -32.76
C PRO A 129 -24.46 0.47 -34.25
N PHE A 130 -23.47 0.55 -35.15
CA PHE A 130 -23.67 0.69 -36.59
C PHE A 130 -23.45 -0.64 -37.31
N CYS A 131 -22.25 -1.21 -37.24
CA CYS A 131 -21.89 -2.45 -37.94
C CYS A 131 -22.03 -3.73 -37.10
N GLY A 132 -22.29 -3.62 -35.80
CA GLY A 132 -22.39 -4.76 -34.88
C GLY A 132 -21.04 -5.40 -34.52
N GLU A 133 -19.90 -4.83 -34.93
CA GLU A 133 -18.58 -5.38 -34.62
C GLU A 133 -18.24 -5.20 -33.13
N THR A 134 -17.86 -6.29 -32.47
CA THR A 134 -17.44 -6.30 -31.07
C THR A 134 -16.04 -5.72 -30.93
N VAL A 135 -15.92 -4.55 -30.31
CA VAL A 135 -14.66 -3.84 -30.09
C VAL A 135 -14.34 -3.69 -28.61
N THR A 136 -13.08 -3.45 -28.26
CA THR A 136 -12.73 -3.15 -26.87
C THR A 136 -13.33 -1.81 -26.43
N LYS A 137 -13.71 -1.66 -25.17
CA LYS A 137 -14.37 -0.46 -24.61
C LYS A 137 -13.61 0.84 -24.89
N GLY A 138 -12.28 0.78 -24.97
CA GLY A 138 -11.42 1.91 -25.35
C GLY A 138 -11.24 2.11 -26.86
N GLY A 139 -11.48 1.08 -27.67
CA GLY A 139 -11.29 1.10 -29.12
C GLY A 139 -12.51 1.55 -29.94
N LEU A 140 -13.67 1.75 -29.31
CA LEU A 140 -14.88 2.20 -29.99
C LEU A 140 -14.74 3.57 -30.68
N PRO A 141 -14.13 4.60 -30.06
CA PRO A 141 -13.93 5.89 -30.73
C PRO A 141 -13.10 5.77 -32.01
N ASP A 142 -12.00 5.01 -31.98
CA ASP A 142 -11.15 4.80 -33.15
C ASP A 142 -11.87 3.97 -34.22
N HIS A 143 -12.58 2.92 -33.81
CA HIS A 143 -13.38 2.10 -34.73
C HIS A 143 -14.46 2.91 -35.46
N LEU A 144 -15.14 3.82 -34.76
CA LEU A 144 -16.16 4.70 -35.35
C LEU A 144 -15.60 5.62 -36.45
N THR A 145 -14.30 5.93 -36.46
CA THR A 145 -13.68 6.74 -37.52
C THR A 145 -13.48 6.00 -38.85
N GLY A 146 -13.45 4.66 -38.81
CA GLY A 146 -13.29 3.79 -39.98
C GLY A 146 -14.47 2.86 -40.22
N CYS A 147 -15.59 3.07 -39.52
CA CYS A 147 -16.75 2.20 -39.60
C CYS A 147 -17.40 2.33 -40.99
N PRO A 148 -17.60 1.22 -41.72
CA PRO A 148 -18.09 1.27 -43.11
C PRO A 148 -19.55 1.72 -43.24
N GLU A 149 -20.28 1.82 -42.12
CA GLU A 149 -21.72 2.17 -42.06
C GLU A 149 -22.03 3.45 -41.26
N THR A 150 -21.03 4.30 -40.99
CA THR A 150 -21.23 5.69 -40.50
C THR A 150 -21.36 6.69 -41.64
#